data_AF-A0A918NSB7-F1
#
_entry.id   AF-A0A918NSB7-F1
#
_cell.length_a   1.000
_cell.length_b   1.000
_cell.length_c   1.000
_cell.angle_alpha   90.00
_cell.angle_beta   90.00
_cell.angle_gamma   90.00
#
_symmetry.space_group_name_H-M   'P 1'
#
loop_
_entity.id
_entity.type
_entity.pdbx_description
1 polymer ?
#
loop_
_entity_poly.entity_id
_entity_poly.type
_entity_poly.pdbx_seq_one_letter_code
_entity_poly.pdbx_strand_id
1 'polypeptide(L)'
;MTITRKAAVALCALSLAALGSAATQGAARAATAAPAAVAADYCSEGWSQNHPTLRWGSTGNAVRHAQCKLGKWGHPVAIDGVFGRQTYNATVAVQRECLIDDDGIIGTRTWRCLD
;
A
#
# COMPACT_ATOMS: atom_id res chain seq x y z
N MET A 1 64.69 17.41 -5.65
CA MET A 1 65.45 18.67 -5.56
C MET A 1 65.03 19.56 -6.73
N THR A 2 64.93 20.89 -6.50
CA THR A 2 64.36 22.00 -7.32
C THR A 2 62.81 22.05 -7.29
N ILE A 3 62.09 22.98 -6.63
CA ILE A 3 62.16 24.42 -6.28
C ILE A 3 61.75 25.39 -7.43
N THR A 4 60.46 25.78 -7.37
CA THR A 4 59.78 27.06 -7.71
C THR A 4 60.05 27.80 -9.04
N ARG A 5 58.97 28.30 -9.68
CA ARG A 5 58.51 29.72 -9.62
C ARG A 5 57.33 30.03 -10.58
N LYS A 6 56.25 30.52 -9.96
CA LYS A 6 55.27 31.57 -10.34
C LYS A 6 55.07 31.99 -11.82
N ALA A 7 53.78 31.91 -12.20
CA ALA A 7 52.92 32.97 -12.74
C ALA A 7 53.00 33.39 -14.22
N ALA A 8 51.90 33.18 -14.93
CA ALA A 8 51.34 34.15 -15.87
C ALA A 8 49.80 34.06 -15.82
N VAL A 9 49.19 35.07 -15.19
CA VAL A 9 47.75 35.36 -15.23
C VAL A 9 47.50 36.12 -16.52
N ALA A 10 46.62 35.62 -17.38
CA ALA A 10 46.12 36.33 -18.55
C ALA A 10 44.65 36.72 -18.34
N LEU A 11 44.38 37.95 -18.78
CA LEU A 11 43.25 38.81 -18.46
C LEU A 11 41.87 38.32 -18.93
N CYS A 12 40.89 38.58 -18.07
CA CYS A 12 39.65 39.31 -18.34
C CYS A 12 38.82 38.95 -19.59
N ALA A 13 37.68 38.30 -19.36
CA ALA A 13 36.45 38.61 -20.08
C ALA A 13 35.25 38.42 -19.15
N LEU A 14 34.68 39.55 -18.70
CA LEU A 14 33.32 39.61 -18.17
C LEU A 14 32.34 39.11 -19.22
N SER A 15 31.44 38.20 -18.85
CA SER A 15 30.12 38.10 -19.48
C SER A 15 29.14 37.56 -18.46
N LEU A 16 28.10 38.36 -18.23
CA LEU A 16 26.98 38.18 -17.33
C LEU A 16 26.37 36.77 -17.39
N ALA A 17 26.01 36.28 -16.20
CA ALA A 17 25.03 35.23 -16.03
C ALA A 17 23.71 35.62 -16.72
N ALA A 18 23.46 35.04 -17.90
CA ALA A 18 22.15 35.05 -18.51
C ALA A 18 21.39 33.82 -18.00
N LEU A 19 20.42 34.08 -17.13
CA LEU A 19 19.34 33.16 -16.82
C LEU A 19 18.58 32.86 -18.12
N GLY A 20 18.63 31.61 -18.57
CA GLY A 20 17.83 31.08 -19.67
C GLY A 20 16.95 29.96 -19.14
N SER A 21 15.72 30.32 -18.81
CA SER A 21 14.66 29.46 -18.29
C SER A 21 14.13 28.46 -19.34
N ALA A 22 13.44 27.43 -18.82
CA ALA A 22 12.46 26.59 -19.50
C ALA A 22 13.00 25.45 -20.38
N ALA A 23 13.27 24.31 -19.71
CA ALA A 23 12.83 23.02 -20.22
C ALA A 23 12.07 22.31 -19.10
N THR A 24 10.81 22.72 -18.93
CA THR A 24 9.78 21.94 -18.25
C THR A 24 9.56 20.65 -19.05
N GLN A 25 10.28 19.59 -18.72
CA GLN A 25 9.78 18.24 -18.90
C GLN A 25 8.84 18.04 -17.70
N GLY A 26 7.54 18.33 -17.81
CA GLY A 26 6.67 17.67 -18.77
C GLY A 26 6.23 16.35 -18.16
N ALA A 27 5.40 16.46 -17.12
CA ALA A 27 4.64 15.44 -16.43
C ALA A 27 4.61 14.04 -17.09
N ALA A 28 5.52 13.16 -16.68
CA ALA A 28 5.16 11.76 -16.53
C ALA A 28 4.34 11.67 -15.25
N ARG A 29 3.02 11.56 -15.45
CA ARG A 29 2.02 11.32 -14.41
C ARG A 29 2.58 10.41 -13.32
N ALA A 30 2.34 10.81 -12.08
CA ALA A 30 2.49 10.00 -10.89
C ALA A 30 2.23 8.52 -11.20
N ALA A 31 3.29 7.73 -11.24
CA ALA A 31 3.15 6.36 -10.80
C ALA A 31 2.81 6.50 -9.32
N THR A 32 1.51 6.47 -9.00
CA THR A 32 1.06 6.30 -7.63
C THR A 32 1.60 4.95 -7.17
N ALA A 33 2.82 4.96 -6.64
CA ALA A 33 3.30 3.94 -5.73
C ALA A 33 2.48 4.06 -4.44
N ALA A 34 1.21 3.65 -4.47
CA ALA A 34 0.35 3.48 -3.30
C ALA A 34 -0.98 2.77 -3.67
N PRO A 35 -0.94 1.46 -3.98
CA PRO A 35 -2.01 0.58 -3.49
C PRO A 35 -1.50 -0.43 -2.46
N ALA A 36 -0.27 -0.93 -2.62
CA ALA A 36 0.26 -2.02 -1.80
C ALA A 36 0.74 -1.57 -0.40
N ALA A 37 1.27 -0.35 -0.26
CA ALA A 37 1.67 0.18 1.05
C ALA A 37 0.45 0.53 1.93
N VAL A 38 -0.64 1.00 1.31
CA VAL A 38 -1.93 1.19 1.99
C VAL A 38 -2.56 -0.17 2.34
N ALA A 39 -2.37 -1.18 1.48
CA ALA A 39 -2.77 -2.56 1.75
C ALA A 39 -2.11 -3.13 3.02
N ALA A 40 -0.82 -2.83 3.23
CA ALA A 40 -0.08 -3.26 4.42
C ALA A 40 -0.61 -2.62 5.72
N ASP A 41 -1.11 -1.38 5.67
CA ASP A 41 -1.68 -0.73 6.84
C ASP A 41 -3.03 -1.34 7.27
N TYR A 42 -3.83 -1.85 6.33
CA TYR A 42 -5.04 -2.61 6.68
C TYR A 42 -4.73 -3.93 7.38
N CYS A 43 -3.48 -4.39 7.39
CA CYS A 43 -3.09 -5.57 8.14
C CYS A 43 -2.65 -5.26 9.58
N SER A 44 -2.53 -3.98 9.93
CA SER A 44 -2.10 -3.46 11.23
C SER A 44 -3.23 -3.54 12.26
N GLU A 45 -2.87 -3.84 13.51
CA GLU A 45 -3.78 -4.12 14.64
C GLU A 45 -4.60 -2.91 15.15
N GLY A 46 -4.61 -1.79 14.43
CA GLY A 46 -5.32 -0.56 14.80
C GLY A 46 -6.85 -0.63 14.69
N TRP A 47 -7.40 -1.73 14.19
CA TRP A 47 -8.85 -1.99 14.07
C TRP A 47 -9.44 -2.80 15.24
N SER A 48 -8.61 -3.16 16.21
CA SER A 48 -8.75 -4.29 17.16
C SER A 48 -9.86 -4.24 18.21
N GLN A 49 -10.85 -3.35 18.12
CA GLN A 49 -11.89 -3.29 19.17
C GLN A 49 -13.32 -3.32 18.63
N ASN A 50 -13.56 -3.02 17.35
CA ASN A 50 -14.91 -3.01 16.81
C ASN A 50 -14.95 -3.52 15.37
N HIS A 51 -14.90 -4.84 15.24
CA HIS A 51 -15.02 -5.50 13.95
C HIS A 51 -16.49 -5.56 13.50
N PRO A 52 -16.88 -4.85 12.43
CA PRO A 52 -18.25 -4.89 11.95
C PRO A 52 -18.56 -6.24 11.31
N THR A 53 -19.85 -6.58 11.23
CA THR A 53 -20.30 -7.72 10.42
C THR A 53 -20.14 -7.40 8.94
N LEU A 54 -19.35 -8.20 8.23
CA LEU A 54 -19.13 -8.07 6.79
C LEU A 54 -19.80 -9.22 6.03
N ARG A 55 -20.41 -8.91 4.89
CA ARG A 55 -21.09 -9.88 4.03
C ARG A 55 -20.93 -9.49 2.56
N TRP A 56 -21.46 -10.33 1.67
CA TRP A 56 -21.51 -10.03 0.24
C TRP A 56 -21.98 -8.60 -0.05
N GLY A 57 -21.21 -7.87 -0.87
CA GLY A 57 -21.48 -6.48 -1.23
C GLY A 57 -21.04 -5.44 -0.20
N SER A 58 -20.56 -5.84 0.99
CA SER A 58 -19.88 -4.92 1.91
C SER A 58 -18.66 -4.30 1.23
N THR A 59 -18.36 -3.05 1.55
CA THR A 59 -17.20 -2.34 1.01
C THR A 59 -16.48 -1.50 2.07
N GLY A 60 -15.24 -1.13 1.79
CA GLY A 60 -14.47 -0.16 2.56
C GLY A 60 -13.31 -0.77 3.35
N ASN A 61 -12.76 0.01 4.28
CA ASN A 61 -11.53 -0.35 4.99
C ASN A 61 -11.67 -1.62 5.85
N ALA A 62 -12.86 -1.86 6.41
CA ALA A 62 -13.15 -3.08 7.17
C ALA A 62 -13.00 -4.34 6.30
N VAL A 63 -13.43 -4.25 5.04
CA VAL A 63 -13.29 -5.35 4.08
C VAL A 63 -11.83 -5.55 3.69
N ARG A 64 -11.07 -4.47 3.54
CA ARG A 64 -9.61 -4.56 3.29
C ARG A 64 -8.88 -5.23 4.45
N HIS A 65 -9.28 -4.90 5.67
CA HIS A 65 -8.75 -5.55 6.88
C HIS A 65 -9.06 -7.06 6.87
N ALA A 66 -10.31 -7.43 6.62
CA ALA A 66 -10.70 -8.83 6.47
C ALA A 66 -9.93 -9.55 5.36
N GLN A 67 -9.82 -8.95 4.17
CA GLN A 67 -9.10 -9.51 3.03
C GLN A 67 -7.62 -9.75 3.35
N CYS A 68 -6.99 -8.83 4.09
CA CYS A 68 -5.63 -9.07 4.56
C CYS A 68 -5.55 -10.23 5.55
N LYS A 69 -6.42 -10.26 6.57
CA LYS A 69 -6.45 -11.31 7.59
C LYS A 69 -6.70 -12.69 6.98
N LEU A 70 -7.61 -12.79 6.01
CA LEU A 70 -7.83 -14.00 5.20
C LEU A 70 -6.55 -14.44 4.49
N GLY A 71 -5.81 -13.50 3.91
CA GLY A 71 -4.51 -13.78 3.30
C GLY A 71 -3.46 -14.29 4.30
N LYS A 72 -3.39 -13.70 5.50
CA LYS A 72 -2.50 -14.17 6.58
C LYS A 72 -2.86 -15.57 7.08
N TRP A 73 -4.16 -15.91 7.09
CA TRP A 73 -4.64 -17.24 7.47
C TRP A 73 -4.29 -18.32 6.43
N GLY A 74 -4.06 -17.94 5.17
CA GLY A 74 -3.71 -18.88 4.09
C GLY A 74 -4.65 -18.84 2.88
N HIS A 75 -5.64 -17.94 2.88
CA HIS A 75 -6.59 -17.75 1.77
C HIS A 75 -6.38 -16.37 1.13
N PRO A 76 -5.32 -16.19 0.32
CA PRO A 76 -5.00 -14.90 -0.29
C PRO A 76 -6.10 -14.45 -1.26
N VAL A 77 -6.58 -13.23 -1.04
CA VAL A 77 -7.55 -12.54 -1.89
C VAL A 77 -7.06 -11.14 -2.20
N ALA A 78 -7.63 -10.50 -3.24
CA ALA A 78 -7.32 -9.11 -3.53
C ALA A 78 -7.79 -8.21 -2.37
N ILE A 79 -6.93 -7.28 -1.93
CA ILE A 79 -7.24 -6.27 -0.91
C ILE A 79 -7.82 -5.03 -1.60
N ASP A 80 -8.96 -5.20 -2.26
CA ASP A 80 -9.65 -4.14 -3.00
C ASP A 80 -10.69 -3.39 -2.16
N GLY A 81 -11.07 -3.96 -1.00
CA GLY A 81 -12.10 -3.44 -0.12
C GLY A 81 -13.51 -3.71 -0.62
N VAL A 82 -13.71 -4.73 -1.46
CA VAL A 82 -15.01 -5.16 -1.96
C VAL A 82 -15.23 -6.62 -1.57
N PHE A 83 -16.29 -6.88 -0.82
CA PHE A 83 -16.65 -8.23 -0.42
C PHE A 83 -17.41 -8.91 -1.56
N GLY A 84 -16.63 -9.41 -2.53
CA GLY A 84 -17.13 -10.16 -3.67
C GLY A 84 -16.98 -11.67 -3.51
N ARG A 85 -17.13 -12.39 -4.63
CA ARG A 85 -17.07 -13.85 -4.69
C ARG A 85 -15.80 -14.45 -4.10
N GLN A 86 -14.64 -13.85 -4.38
CA GLN A 86 -13.37 -14.37 -3.91
C GLN A 86 -13.25 -14.26 -2.38
N THR A 87 -13.64 -13.12 -1.82
CA THR A 87 -13.66 -12.90 -0.36
C THR A 87 -14.65 -13.84 0.32
N TYR A 88 -15.85 -14.00 -0.24
CA TYR A 88 -16.85 -14.94 0.28
C TYR A 88 -16.33 -16.38 0.33
N ASN A 89 -15.74 -16.87 -0.76
CA ASN A 89 -15.20 -18.23 -0.80
C ASN A 89 -14.08 -18.44 0.22
N ALA A 90 -13.18 -17.45 0.37
CA ALA A 90 -12.13 -17.48 1.37
C ALA A 90 -12.70 -17.47 2.80
N THR A 91 -13.75 -16.66 3.06
CA THR A 91 -14.44 -16.65 4.36
C THR A 91 -15.03 -18.02 4.70
N VAL A 92 -15.75 -18.64 3.76
CA VAL A 92 -16.34 -19.98 3.96
C VAL A 92 -15.26 -21.03 4.23
N ALA A 93 -14.12 -20.96 3.52
CA ALA A 93 -13.01 -21.88 3.75
C ALA A 93 -12.43 -21.73 5.16
N VAL A 94 -12.16 -20.50 5.61
CA VAL A 94 -11.72 -20.23 6.98
C VAL A 94 -12.74 -20.71 8.00
N GLN A 95 -14.04 -20.40 7.82
CA GLN A 95 -15.09 -20.83 8.76
C GLN A 95 -15.11 -22.36 8.94
N ARG A 96 -14.90 -23.12 7.86
CA ARG A 96 -14.80 -24.59 7.92
C ARG A 96 -13.56 -25.05 8.67
N GLU A 97 -12.42 -24.40 8.46
CA GLU A 97 -11.17 -24.70 9.17
C GLU A 97 -11.27 -24.37 10.67
N CYS A 98 -12.05 -23.33 11.02
CA CYS A 98 -12.34 -22.93 12.39
C CYS A 98 -13.45 -23.75 13.06
N LEU A 99 -14.09 -24.68 12.34
CA LEU A 99 -15.22 -25.49 12.81
C LEU A 99 -16.39 -24.65 13.34
N ILE A 100 -16.71 -23.55 12.67
CA ILE A 100 -17.86 -22.68 12.94
C ILE A 100 -18.86 -22.70 11.78
N ASP A 101 -19.98 -21.99 11.93
CA ASP A 101 -21.00 -21.84 10.88
C ASP A 101 -20.37 -21.25 9.59
N ASP A 102 -20.57 -21.91 8.45
CA ASP A 102 -19.99 -21.54 7.15
C ASP A 102 -20.93 -20.67 6.30
N ASP A 103 -21.52 -19.67 6.95
CA ASP A 103 -22.49 -18.73 6.37
C ASP A 103 -21.89 -17.70 5.39
N GLY A 104 -20.55 -17.65 5.27
CA GLY A 104 -19.82 -16.71 4.44
C GLY A 104 -19.92 -15.25 4.90
N ILE A 105 -20.29 -15.03 6.16
CA ILE A 105 -20.36 -13.73 6.82
C ILE A 105 -19.23 -13.62 7.84
N ILE A 106 -18.45 -12.54 7.76
CA ILE A 106 -17.42 -12.27 8.77
C ILE A 106 -18.08 -11.55 9.94
N GLY A 107 -18.60 -12.33 10.88
CA GLY A 107 -19.12 -11.89 12.18
C GLY A 107 -18.11 -12.06 13.30
N THR A 108 -18.51 -11.79 14.55
CA THR A 108 -17.63 -11.86 15.73
C THR A 108 -16.88 -13.19 15.85
N ARG A 109 -17.53 -14.32 15.56
CA ARG A 109 -16.88 -15.64 15.61
C ARG A 109 -15.79 -15.79 14.55
N THR A 110 -16.07 -15.37 13.32
CA THR A 110 -15.10 -15.42 12.22
C THR A 110 -13.94 -14.45 12.46
N TRP A 111 -14.21 -13.25 12.97
CA TRP A 111 -13.17 -12.31 13.37
C TRP A 111 -12.25 -12.88 14.44
N ARG A 112 -12.80 -13.53 15.47
CA ARG A 112 -12.00 -14.22 16.51
C ARG A 112 -11.17 -15.38 15.96
N CYS A 113 -11.53 -15.95 14.82
CA CYS A 113 -10.69 -16.95 14.18
C CYS A 113 -9.57 -16.33 13.34
N LEU A 114 -9.81 -15.15 12.75
CA LEU A 114 -8.84 -14.45 11.91
C LEU A 114 -7.78 -13.65 12.70
N ASP A 115 -8.05 -13.37 13.98
CA ASP A 115 -7.12 -12.73 14.91
C ASP A 115 -6.13 -13.72 15.52
#